data_AF-A0A969ZDA6-F1
#
_entry.id   AF-A0A969ZDA6-F1
#
_cell.length_a   1.000
_cell.length_b   1.000
_cell.length_c   1.000
_cell.angle_alpha   90.00
_cell.angle_beta   90.00
_cell.angle_gamma   90.00
#
_symmetry.space_group_name_H-M   'P 1'
#
loop_
_entity.id
_entity.type
_entity.pdbx_description
1 polymer ?
#
loop_
_entity_poly.entity_id
_entity_poly.type
_entity_poly.pdbx_seq_one_letter_code
_entity_poly.pdbx_strand_id
1 'polypeptide(L)'
;MKESDWNDRKWLETNRPQISIFKSQSYKLAMDTVFERECIAIGFNIAYAVQSNHFVDMLHDESFYGFEGIRKLMRMICEAYDTTANWEQIKETDKELQRL
;
A
#
# COMPACT_ATOMS: atom_id res chain seq x y z
N MET A 1 -1.99 18.14 -10.03
CA MET A 1 -1.28 17.10 -10.80
C MET A 1 -0.63 17.79 -11.97
N LYS A 2 0.68 17.66 -12.11
CA LYS A 2 1.46 18.36 -13.15
C LYS A 2 1.27 17.66 -14.50
N GLU A 3 1.61 18.35 -15.59
CA GLU A 3 1.55 17.77 -16.94
C GLU A 3 2.46 16.54 -17.09
N SER A 4 3.63 16.54 -16.43
CA SER A 4 4.53 15.38 -16.34
C SER A 4 3.80 14.14 -15.81
N ASP A 5 3.04 14.29 -14.73
CA ASP A 5 2.35 13.17 -14.07
C ASP A 5 1.30 12.53 -15.01
N TRP A 6 0.68 13.34 -15.88
CA TRP A 6 -0.26 12.85 -16.89
C TRP A 6 0.43 12.04 -17.99
N ASN A 7 1.58 12.51 -18.45
CA ASN A 7 2.36 11.82 -19.46
C ASN A 7 2.88 10.47 -18.93
N ASP A 8 3.39 10.45 -17.70
CA ASP A 8 3.87 9.22 -17.05
C ASP A 8 2.73 8.22 -16.84
N ARG A 9 1.57 8.69 -16.38
CA ARG A 9 0.37 7.87 -16.25
C ARG A 9 -0.04 7.26 -17.59
N LYS A 10 -0.15 8.08 -18.64
CA LYS A 10 -0.56 7.62 -19.98
C LYS A 10 0.43 6.60 -20.55
N TRP A 11 1.73 6.79 -20.28
CA TRP A 11 2.76 5.84 -20.66
C TRP A 11 2.56 4.50 -19.96
N LEU A 12 2.28 4.49 -18.64
CA LEU A 12 2.00 3.26 -17.88
C LEU A 12 0.75 2.56 -18.39
N GLU A 13 -0.36 3.27 -18.58
CA GLU A 13 -1.61 2.71 -19.09
C GLU A 13 -1.45 2.09 -20.49
N THR A 14 -0.59 2.67 -21.34
CA THR A 14 -0.34 2.17 -22.70
C THR A 14 0.66 1.00 -22.72
N ASN A 15 1.74 1.08 -21.95
CA ASN A 15 2.87 0.15 -22.06
C ASN A 15 2.86 -0.96 -21.00
N ARG A 16 2.11 -0.79 -19.91
CA ARG A 16 1.99 -1.72 -18.78
C ARG A 16 0.52 -1.90 -18.39
N PRO A 17 -0.32 -2.47 -19.27
CA PRO A 17 -1.76 -2.62 -19.03
C PRO A 17 -2.12 -3.47 -17.81
N GLN A 18 -1.17 -4.26 -17.28
CA GLN A 18 -1.32 -4.99 -16.02
C GLN A 18 -1.31 -4.10 -14.77
N ILE A 19 -0.87 -2.83 -14.89
CA ILE A 19 -0.85 -1.87 -13.80
C ILE A 19 -2.13 -1.04 -13.83
N SER A 20 -2.96 -1.20 -12.80
CA SER A 20 -4.18 -0.40 -12.63
C SER A 20 -3.90 0.83 -11.77
N ILE A 21 -4.26 2.02 -12.27
CA ILE A 21 -4.04 3.30 -11.58
C ILE A 21 -5.37 3.89 -11.13
N PHE A 22 -5.56 3.95 -9.80
CA PHE A 22 -6.75 4.49 -9.17
C PHE A 22 -6.46 5.85 -8.51
N LYS A 23 -7.46 6.74 -8.50
CA LYS A 23 -7.38 8.01 -7.77
C LYS A 23 -8.03 7.84 -6.40
N SER A 24 -7.39 8.25 -5.31
CA SER A 24 -7.83 7.91 -3.94
C SER A 24 -9.24 8.41 -3.55
N GLN A 25 -9.76 9.45 -4.23
CA GLN A 25 -11.12 9.96 -4.00
C GLN A 25 -12.21 9.20 -4.79
N SER A 26 -11.83 8.18 -5.57
CA SER A 26 -12.79 7.36 -6.28
C SER A 26 -13.36 6.35 -5.28
N TYR A 27 -14.61 6.55 -4.85
CA TYR A 27 -15.40 5.63 -4.00
C TYR A 27 -15.31 4.15 -4.41
N LYS A 28 -14.91 3.86 -5.66
CA LYS A 28 -14.61 2.52 -6.18
C LYS A 28 -13.65 1.69 -5.34
N LEU A 29 -12.63 2.28 -4.72
CA LEU A 29 -11.66 1.51 -3.93
C LEU A 29 -12.30 0.96 -2.62
N ALA A 30 -13.32 1.64 -2.12
CA ALA A 30 -14.00 1.30 -0.87
C ALA A 30 -15.23 0.39 -1.07
N MET A 31 -15.73 0.25 -2.31
CA MET A 31 -16.99 -0.44 -2.60
C MET A 31 -16.83 -1.70 -3.45
N ASP A 32 -15.79 -1.79 -4.29
CA ASP A 32 -15.59 -2.94 -5.16
C ASP A 32 -14.54 -3.89 -4.59
N THR A 33 -14.87 -5.18 -4.60
CA THR A 33 -14.04 -6.37 -4.38
C THR A 33 -12.84 -6.51 -5.34
N VAL A 34 -12.28 -5.40 -5.81
CA VAL A 34 -11.16 -5.36 -6.77
C VAL A 34 -9.91 -6.01 -6.19
N PHE A 35 -9.74 -5.94 -4.87
CA PHE A 35 -8.58 -6.46 -4.19
C PHE A 35 -8.97 -7.64 -3.31
N GLU A 36 -8.33 -8.77 -3.57
CA GLU A 36 -8.39 -9.94 -2.71
C GLU A 36 -7.66 -9.64 -1.39
N ARG A 37 -8.12 -10.26 -0.29
CA ARG A 37 -7.41 -10.14 0.99
C ARG A 37 -5.99 -10.69 0.92
N GLU A 38 -5.73 -11.64 0.03
CA GLU A 38 -4.41 -12.24 -0.25
C GLU A 38 -3.52 -11.34 -1.14
N CYS A 39 -3.60 -10.02 -1.01
CA CYS A 39 -2.68 -9.10 -1.67
C CYS A 39 -1.60 -8.61 -0.69
N ILE A 40 -0.50 -8.07 -1.23
CA ILE A 40 0.49 -7.32 -0.45
C ILE A 40 0.21 -5.84 -0.63
N ALA A 41 -0.25 -5.20 0.44
CA ALA A 41 -0.50 -3.77 0.46
C ALA A 41 0.73 -3.02 0.99
N ILE A 42 1.21 -2.01 0.25
CA ILE A 42 2.35 -1.20 0.70
C ILE A 42 1.81 0.08 1.36
N GLY A 43 2.03 0.20 2.67
CA GLY A 43 1.52 1.31 3.49
C GLY A 43 0.20 1.02 4.19
N PHE A 44 0.04 1.58 5.39
CA PHE A 44 -1.06 1.27 6.31
C PHE A 44 -2.44 1.61 5.77
N ASN A 45 -2.64 2.83 5.24
CA ASN A 45 -3.97 3.32 4.86
C ASN A 45 -4.64 2.44 3.80
N ILE A 46 -3.88 2.00 2.79
CA ILE A 46 -4.42 1.15 1.73
C ILE A 46 -4.65 -0.28 2.25
N ALA A 47 -3.72 -0.81 3.03
CA ALA A 47 -3.84 -2.12 3.64
C ALA A 47 -5.10 -2.23 4.51
N TYR A 48 -5.36 -1.20 5.32
CA TYR A 48 -6.56 -1.10 6.15
C TYR A 48 -7.83 -0.97 5.30
N ALA A 49 -7.82 -0.13 4.26
CA ALA A 49 -8.99 0.09 3.40
C ALA A 49 -9.45 -1.20 2.70
N VAL A 50 -8.50 -2.02 2.22
CA VAL A 50 -8.81 -3.28 1.51
C VAL A 50 -8.82 -4.51 2.43
N GLN A 51 -8.54 -4.33 3.72
CA GLN A 51 -8.40 -5.42 4.71
C GLN A 51 -7.41 -6.50 4.23
N SER A 52 -6.26 -6.05 3.73
CA SER A 52 -5.20 -6.92 3.23
C SER A 52 -4.65 -7.83 4.34
N ASN A 53 -4.40 -9.09 4.05
CA ASN A 53 -3.76 -10.01 4.99
C ASN A 53 -2.26 -9.70 5.12
N HIS A 54 -1.64 -9.17 4.06
CA HIS A 54 -0.21 -8.85 4.06
C HIS A 54 -0.03 -7.35 3.85
N PHE A 55 0.81 -6.71 4.67
CA PHE A 55 1.17 -5.32 4.41
C PHE A 55 2.60 -4.98 4.80
N VAL A 56 3.18 -4.07 4.03
CA VAL A 56 4.48 -3.47 4.31
C VAL A 56 4.24 -2.22 5.15
N ASP A 57 4.70 -2.26 6.40
CA ASP A 57 4.67 -1.09 7.27
C ASP A 57 5.79 -0.11 6.90
N MET A 58 5.40 1.00 6.28
CA MET A 58 6.30 2.06 5.86
C MET A 58 6.37 3.21 6.89
N LEU A 59 5.54 3.22 7.94
CA LEU A 59 5.41 4.36 8.87
C LEU A 59 6.61 4.49 9.81
N HIS A 60 7.20 3.36 10.20
CA HIS A 60 8.29 3.31 11.17
C HIS A 60 9.68 3.45 10.55
N ASP A 61 9.77 3.73 9.24
CA ASP A 61 11.04 3.76 8.53
C ASP A 61 11.16 4.93 7.54
N GLU A 62 12.01 5.90 7.89
CA GLU A 62 12.16 7.15 7.13
C GLU A 62 13.17 7.05 5.97
N SER A 63 13.71 5.86 5.66
CA SER A 63 14.90 5.72 4.80
C SER A 63 14.72 4.77 3.61
N PHE A 64 14.13 5.28 2.51
CA PHE A 64 13.99 4.57 1.23
C PHE A 64 14.66 5.33 0.07
N TYR A 65 15.97 5.51 0.14
CA TYR A 65 16.73 6.24 -0.87
C TYR A 65 17.76 5.37 -1.59
N GLY A 66 17.90 5.60 -2.89
CA GLY A 66 18.89 4.93 -3.73
C GLY A 66 18.72 3.41 -3.79
N PHE A 67 19.81 2.72 -4.13
CA PHE A 67 19.83 1.27 -4.28
C PHE A 67 19.49 0.53 -2.97
N GLU A 68 20.00 1.02 -1.84
CA GLU A 68 19.73 0.38 -0.55
C GLU A 68 18.27 0.54 -0.13
N GLY A 69 17.63 1.66 -0.44
CA GLY A 69 16.18 1.82 -0.25
C GLY A 69 15.37 0.79 -1.04
N ILE A 70 15.77 0.49 -2.29
CA ILE A 70 15.12 -0.55 -3.09
C ILE A 70 15.31 -1.93 -2.46
N ARG A 71 16.54 -2.29 -2.08
CA ARG A 71 16.82 -3.59 -1.43
C ARG A 71 16.04 -3.76 -0.16
N LYS A 72 15.94 -2.69 0.63
CA LYS A 72 15.19 -2.66 1.88
C LYS A 72 13.70 -2.86 1.63
N LEU A 73 13.11 -2.12 0.70
CA LEU A 73 11.70 -2.29 0.33
C LEU A 73 11.43 -3.72 -0.14
N MET A 74 12.28 -4.29 -1.00
CA MET A 74 12.14 -5.66 -1.47
C MET A 74 12.19 -6.67 -0.31
N ARG A 75 13.10 -6.49 0.64
CA ARG A 75 13.16 -7.35 1.84
C ARG A 75 11.88 -7.24 2.66
N MET A 76 11.38 -6.03 2.90
CA MET A 76 10.16 -5.81 3.66
C MET A 76 8.93 -6.39 2.96
N ILE A 77 8.88 -6.40 1.62
CA ILE A 77 7.83 -7.09 0.86
C ILE A 77 7.87 -8.59 1.11
N CYS A 78 9.05 -9.22 1.14
CA CYS A 78 9.18 -10.64 1.47
C CYS A 78 8.75 -10.92 2.92
N GLU A 79 9.17 -10.09 3.87
CA GLU A 79 8.77 -10.22 5.28
C GLU A 79 7.25 -10.05 5.46
N ALA A 80 6.63 -9.13 4.72
CA ALA A 80 5.18 -8.92 4.71
C ALA A 80 4.43 -10.14 4.14
N TYR A 81 5.00 -10.82 3.14
CA TYR A 81 4.40 -12.04 2.58
C TYR A 81 4.34 -13.17 3.61
N ASP A 82 5.36 -13.30 4.46
CA ASP A 82 5.43 -14.35 5.50
C ASP A 82 4.64 -14.00 6.78
N THR A 83 4.00 -12.83 6.84
CA THR A 83 3.28 -12.35 8.03
C THR A 83 1.84 -12.02 7.72
N THR A 84 0.92 -12.16 8.69
CA THR A 84 -0.50 -11.85 8.52
C THR A 84 -0.94 -10.75 9.46
N ALA A 85 -1.62 -9.74 8.92
CA ALA A 85 -2.17 -8.62 9.65
C ALA A 85 -3.34 -9.07 10.54
N ASN A 86 -3.27 -8.74 11.82
CA ASN A 86 -4.40 -8.84 12.73
C ASN A 86 -5.07 -7.47 12.88
N TRP A 87 -6.01 -7.17 12.00
CA TRP A 87 -6.69 -5.87 11.97
C TRP A 87 -7.46 -5.53 13.26
N GLU A 88 -7.92 -6.52 14.02
CA GLU A 88 -8.59 -6.26 15.30
C GLU A 88 -7.59 -5.77 16.35
N GLN A 89 -6.45 -6.46 16.50
CA GLN A 89 -5.38 -6.04 17.39
C GLN A 89 -4.82 -4.65 17.01
N ILE A 90 -4.64 -4.41 15.71
CA ILE A 90 -4.12 -3.14 15.20
C ILE A 90 -5.07 -1.98 15.51
N LYS A 91 -6.39 -2.16 15.38
CA LYS A 91 -7.40 -1.14 15.75
C LYS A 91 -7.38 -0.81 17.24
N GLU A 92 -7.09 -1.80 18.09
CA GLU A 92 -6.99 -1.58 19.54
C GLU A 92 -5.76 -0.75 19.88
N THR A 93 -4.60 -1.07 19.30
CA THR A 93 -3.35 -0.33 19.52
C THR A 93 -3.42 1.11 19.02
N ASP A 94 -4.01 1.36 17.85
CA ASP A 94 -4.16 2.73 17.31
C ASP A 94 -5.11 3.60 18.18
N LYS A 95 -6.18 2.99 18.72
CA LYS A 95 -7.08 3.67 19.67
C LYS A 95 -6.40 4.01 20.99
N GLU A 96 -5.45 3.19 21.46
CA GLU A 96 -4.69 3.46 22.67
C GLU A 96 -3.65 4.56 22.45
N LEU A 97 -2.96 4.57 21.30
CA LEU A 97 -1.99 5.60 20.93
C LEU A 97 -2.63 6.99 20.73
N GLN A 98 -3.87 7.07 20.25
CA GLN A 98 -4.61 8.33 20.10
C GLN A 98 -5.25 8.84 21.41
N ARG A 99 -5.16 8.08 22.52
CA ARG A 99 -5.66 8.46 23.85
C ARG A 99 -4.58 8.99 24.79
N LEU A 100 -3.31 8.89 24.40
CA LEU A 100 -2.14 9.45 25.09
C LEU A 100 -1.77 10.82 24.50
#